data_AF-A0A368GNI7-F1
#
_entry.id   AF-A0A368GNI7-F1
#
_cell.length_a   1.000
_cell.length_b   1.000
_cell.length_c   1.000
_cell.angle_alpha   90.00
_cell.angle_beta   90.00
_cell.angle_gamma   90.00
#
_symmetry.space_group_name_H-M   'P 1'
#
loop_
_entity.id
_entity.type
_entity.pdbx_description
1 polymer ?
#
loop_
_entity_poly.entity_id
_entity_poly.type
_entity_poly.pdbx_seq_one_letter_code
_entity_poly.pdbx_strand_id
1 'polypeptide(L)'
;MFFSSPLLKESALARGKSVYPKVTVFSEILPLASKNHSNAKRGRPAASSCTQELQALFSCLKKWEFDDKPCGKQHSAYMDCVHESERAMEEYKEAAKKGTLGEGQGKTLTTAQFNKLMKLFPQPDLGQRPYRQMKRLPTQSYAEDIFHRKHWKMKAS
;
A
#
# COMPACT_ATOMS: atom_id res chain seq x y z
N MET A 1 -38.21 24.04 7.77
CA MET A 1 -36.98 24.07 6.95
C MET A 1 -37.02 22.88 6.02
N PHE A 2 -37.23 23.13 4.73
CA PHE A 2 -37.51 22.10 3.74
C PHE A 2 -36.21 21.38 3.37
N PHE A 3 -36.21 20.06 3.53
CA PHE A 3 -35.16 19.17 3.04
C PHE A 3 -35.03 19.35 1.52
N SER A 4 -33.91 19.93 1.07
CA SER A 4 -33.50 19.88 -0.33
C SER A 4 -33.05 18.45 -0.65
N SER A 5 -34.02 17.58 -0.94
CA SER A 5 -33.80 16.33 -1.66
C SER A 5 -33.00 16.63 -2.93
N PRO A 6 -32.12 15.71 -3.39
CA PRO A 6 -31.35 15.93 -4.60
C PRO A 6 -32.32 16.19 -5.75
N LEU A 7 -32.16 17.35 -6.41
CA LEU A 7 -32.88 17.76 -7.61
C LEU A 7 -32.45 16.92 -8.83
N LEU A 8 -32.47 15.60 -8.68
CA LEU A 8 -32.52 14.65 -9.77
C LEU A 8 -33.74 13.77 -9.51
N LYS A 9 -34.91 14.39 -9.65
CA LYS A 9 -36.13 13.64 -9.95
C LYS A 9 -35.83 12.85 -11.22
N GLU A 10 -35.84 11.52 -11.16
CA GLU A 10 -35.63 10.63 -12.31
C GLU A 10 -36.51 11.02 -13.52
N SER A 11 -37.67 11.64 -13.25
CA SER A 11 -38.58 12.14 -14.27
C SER A 11 -38.08 13.34 -15.08
N ALA A 12 -37.11 14.13 -14.58
CA ALA A 12 -36.49 15.23 -15.33
C ALA A 12 -35.40 14.74 -16.30
N LEU A 13 -34.80 13.57 -16.04
CA LEU A 13 -33.85 12.91 -16.94
C LEU A 13 -34.55 12.20 -18.11
N ALA A 14 -35.87 11.97 -18.02
CA ALA A 14 -36.61 11.15 -18.98
C ALA A 14 -36.83 11.80 -20.36
N ARG A 15 -36.52 13.10 -20.54
CA ARG A 15 -36.72 13.82 -21.82
C ARG A 15 -35.42 14.26 -22.51
N GLY A 16 -34.25 13.89 -21.97
CA GLY A 16 -32.95 14.16 -22.55
C GLY A 16 -32.21 12.88 -22.93
N LYS A 17 -31.21 12.99 -23.83
CA LYS A 17 -30.25 11.91 -24.08
C LYS A 17 -29.65 11.47 -22.73
N SER A 18 -29.51 10.15 -22.52
CA SER A 18 -28.95 9.62 -21.27
C SER A 18 -27.60 10.28 -20.99
N VAL A 19 -27.43 10.82 -19.77
CA VAL A 19 -26.18 11.46 -19.34
C VAL A 19 -25.03 10.46 -19.30
N TYR A 20 -25.35 9.17 -19.15
CA TYR A 20 -24.40 8.06 -19.21
C TYR A 20 -24.23 7.57 -20.66
N PRO A 21 -22.98 7.23 -21.04
CA PRO A 21 -22.72 6.66 -22.36
C PRO A 21 -23.40 5.30 -22.50
N LYS A 22 -23.86 4.98 -23.72
CA LYS A 22 -24.51 3.69 -24.02
C LYS A 22 -23.55 2.50 -23.91
N VAL A 23 -22.25 2.74 -24.10
CA VAL A 23 -21.18 1.75 -23.97
C VAL A 23 -20.19 2.27 -22.93
N THR A 24 -19.92 1.46 -21.92
CA THR A 24 -18.94 1.76 -20.88
C THR A 24 -17.62 1.05 -21.20
N VAL A 25 -16.60 1.81 -21.63
CA VAL A 25 -15.27 1.26 -21.93
C VAL A 25 -14.47 1.03 -20.65
N PHE A 26 -14.71 1.86 -19.63
CA PHE A 26 -14.04 1.80 -18.34
C PHE A 26 -15.02 2.17 -17.24
N SER A 27 -14.94 1.46 -16.11
CA SER A 27 -15.72 1.75 -14.91
C SER A 27 -14.79 1.99 -13.72
N GLU A 28 -14.93 3.16 -13.12
CA GLU A 28 -14.10 3.60 -12.00
C GLU A 28 -14.59 2.96 -10.70
N ILE A 29 -13.87 1.94 -10.21
CA ILE A 29 -14.09 1.38 -8.87
C ILE A 29 -13.51 2.31 -7.80
N LEU A 30 -12.37 2.91 -8.11
CA LEU A 30 -11.71 3.92 -7.30
C LEU A 30 -11.64 5.23 -8.09
N PRO A 31 -11.66 6.38 -7.40
CA PRO A 31 -11.47 7.65 -8.06
C PRO A 31 -10.12 7.66 -8.80
N LEU A 32 -10.12 8.15 -10.05
CA LEU A 32 -8.93 8.46 -10.85
C LEU A 32 -8.18 9.67 -10.28
N ALA A 33 -7.76 9.54 -9.03
CA ALA A 33 -6.99 10.50 -8.29
C ALA A 33 -5.72 9.84 -7.78
N SER A 34 -4.60 10.54 -7.90
CA SER A 34 -3.35 10.05 -7.32
C SER A 34 -3.39 10.19 -5.79
N LYS A 35 -2.61 9.36 -5.12
CA LYS A 35 -2.45 9.38 -3.66
C LYS A 35 -1.24 10.23 -3.31
N ASN A 36 -1.25 10.85 -2.13
CA ASN A 36 -0.08 11.55 -1.58
C ASN A 36 1.01 10.60 -1.04
N HIS A 37 0.92 9.30 -1.33
CA HIS A 37 1.95 8.32 -1.01
C HIS A 37 1.99 7.22 -2.07
N SER A 38 3.19 6.71 -2.34
CA SER A 38 3.41 5.45 -3.02
C SER A 38 3.57 4.33 -2.00
N ASN A 39 3.03 3.16 -2.34
CA ASN A 39 3.28 1.96 -1.56
C ASN A 39 4.69 1.46 -1.87
N ALA A 40 5.47 1.21 -0.83
CA ALA A 40 6.77 0.58 -1.01
C ALA A 40 6.60 -0.81 -1.61
N LYS A 41 7.40 -1.13 -2.64
CA LYS A 41 7.53 -2.51 -3.12
C LYS A 41 8.05 -3.35 -1.95
N ARG A 42 7.39 -4.47 -1.66
CA ARG A 42 7.86 -5.42 -0.65
C ARG A 42 9.11 -6.12 -1.16
N GLY A 43 10.25 -5.44 -1.08
CA GLY A 43 11.55 -6.08 -1.21
C GLY A 43 11.88 -6.76 0.11
N ARG A 44 12.13 -8.07 0.07
CA ARG A 44 12.88 -8.73 1.14
C ARG A 44 14.36 -8.57 0.78
N PRO A 45 15.24 -8.25 1.73
CA PRO A 45 16.66 -8.39 1.47
C PRO A 45 16.93 -9.85 1.07
N ALA A 46 17.99 -10.06 0.28
CA ALA A 46 18.52 -11.38 0.00
C ALA A 46 19.16 -11.94 1.28
N ALA A 47 18.38 -12.17 2.32
CA ALA A 47 18.81 -12.95 3.46
C ALA A 47 18.89 -14.41 3.00
N SER A 48 20.02 -15.06 3.23
CA SER A 48 20.11 -16.51 3.19
C SER A 48 19.01 -17.07 4.07
N SER A 49 18.06 -17.81 3.49
CA SER A 49 17.20 -18.64 4.29
C SER A 49 18.15 -19.60 5.01
N CYS A 50 18.23 -19.58 6.36
CA CYS A 50 19.10 -20.44 7.19
C CYS A 50 18.74 -21.94 7.07
N THR A 51 18.24 -22.35 5.91
CA THR A 51 17.80 -23.66 5.48
C THR A 51 18.94 -24.66 5.43
N GLN A 52 20.16 -24.24 5.08
CA GLN A 52 21.33 -25.12 5.08
C GLN A 52 21.68 -25.56 6.51
N GLU A 53 21.80 -24.62 7.44
CA GLU A 53 22.06 -24.90 8.86
C GLU A 53 20.90 -25.67 9.51
N LEU A 54 19.66 -25.31 9.15
CA LEU A 54 18.46 -26.02 9.63
C LEU A 54 18.42 -27.47 9.16
N GLN A 55 18.81 -27.75 7.90
CA GLN A 55 18.91 -29.12 7.39
C GLN A 55 20.01 -29.90 8.13
N ALA A 56 21.15 -29.26 8.42
CA ALA A 56 22.22 -29.88 9.21
C ALA A 56 21.77 -30.22 10.63
N LEU A 57 21.02 -29.33 11.29
CA LEU A 57 20.41 -29.56 12.59
C LEU A 57 19.45 -30.77 12.56
N PHE A 58 18.51 -30.79 11.62
CA PHE A 58 17.57 -31.92 11.49
C PHE A 58 18.28 -33.24 11.19
N SER A 59 19.39 -33.21 10.44
CA SER A 59 20.18 -34.41 10.18
C SER A 59 20.84 -34.96 11.45
N CYS A 60 21.20 -34.09 12.40
CA CYS A 60 21.74 -34.48 13.70
C CYS A 60 20.64 -35.01 14.62
N LEU A 61 19.53 -34.26 14.74
CA LEU A 61 18.40 -34.66 15.59
C LEU A 61 17.83 -36.02 15.19
N LYS A 62 17.75 -36.29 13.89
CA LYS A 62 17.31 -37.61 13.37
C LYS A 62 18.20 -38.77 13.82
N LYS A 63 19.50 -38.53 14.05
CA LYS A 63 20.45 -39.58 14.49
C LYS A 63 20.36 -39.90 15.98
N TRP A 64 19.86 -38.95 16.77
CA TRP A 64 19.84 -39.02 18.23
C TRP A 64 18.42 -38.99 18.80
N GLU A 65 17.42 -39.47 18.04
CA GLU A 65 16.01 -39.49 18.47
C GLU A 65 15.49 -38.13 18.98
N PHE A 66 16.00 -37.04 18.40
CA PHE A 66 15.69 -35.65 18.77
C PHE A 66 16.22 -35.18 20.13
N ASP A 67 17.25 -35.84 20.67
CA ASP A 67 18.01 -35.28 21.80
C ASP A 67 18.90 -34.11 21.35
N ASP A 68 18.69 -32.93 21.96
CA ASP A 68 19.43 -31.70 21.63
C ASP A 68 20.87 -31.69 22.15
N LYS A 69 21.16 -32.43 23.24
CA LYS A 69 22.47 -32.46 23.91
C LYS A 69 23.64 -32.79 22.96
N PRO A 70 23.57 -33.84 22.11
CA PRO A 70 24.63 -34.16 21.15
C PRO A 70 24.68 -33.20 19.95
N CYS A 71 23.62 -32.43 19.69
CA CYS A 71 23.49 -31.56 18.51
C CYS A 71 23.79 -30.07 18.76
N GLY A 72 24.44 -29.75 19.89
CA GLY A 72 24.72 -28.36 20.30
C GLY A 72 25.50 -27.53 19.26
N LYS A 73 26.37 -28.16 18.47
CA LYS A 73 27.17 -27.46 17.43
C LYS A 73 26.32 -27.00 16.24
N GLN A 74 25.42 -27.85 15.78
CA GLN A 74 24.49 -27.55 14.71
C GLN A 74 23.42 -26.56 15.18
N HIS A 75 23.04 -26.65 16.46
CA HIS A 75 22.13 -25.70 17.08
C HIS A 75 22.72 -24.30 17.19
N SER A 76 23.98 -24.17 17.63
CA SER A 76 24.65 -22.87 17.68
C SER A 76 24.80 -22.25 16.28
N ALA A 77 25.24 -23.04 15.30
CA ALA A 77 25.41 -22.57 13.92
C ALA A 77 24.08 -22.09 13.28
N TYR A 78 22.98 -22.79 13.55
CA TYR A 78 21.65 -22.34 13.14
C TYR A 78 21.25 -21.02 13.80
N MET A 79 21.43 -20.90 15.12
CA MET A 79 21.09 -19.68 15.85
C MET A 79 21.96 -18.48 15.42
N ASP A 80 23.24 -18.70 15.15
CA ASP A 80 24.14 -17.66 14.64
C ASP A 80 23.65 -17.13 13.28
N CYS A 81 23.30 -18.02 12.35
CA CYS A 81 22.70 -17.64 11.06
C CYS A 81 21.40 -16.85 11.25
N VAL A 82 20.52 -17.28 12.17
CA VAL A 82 19.26 -16.58 12.44
C VAL A 82 19.54 -15.17 12.95
N HIS A 83 20.43 -15.01 13.93
CA HIS A 83 20.76 -13.69 14.49
C HIS A 83 21.42 -12.76 13.46
N GLU A 84 22.31 -13.28 12.61
CA GLU A 84 22.88 -12.50 11.51
C GLU A 84 21.81 -12.06 10.51
N SER A 85 20.89 -12.96 10.15
CA SER A 85 19.78 -12.64 9.26
C SER A 85 18.84 -11.59 9.86
N GLU A 86 18.58 -11.65 11.16
CA GLU A 86 17.77 -10.66 11.88
C GLU A 86 18.44 -9.29 11.89
N ARG A 87 19.74 -9.22 12.20
CA ARG A 87 20.51 -7.97 12.15
C ARG A 87 20.50 -7.37 10.76
N ALA A 88 20.77 -8.17 9.73
CA ALA A 88 20.72 -7.71 8.33
C ALA A 88 19.32 -7.22 7.92
N MET A 89 18.25 -7.89 8.40
CA MET A 89 16.88 -7.46 8.18
C MET A 89 16.56 -6.13 8.89
N GLU A 90 17.07 -5.92 10.10
CA GLU A 90 16.93 -4.68 10.85
C GLU A 90 17.66 -3.52 10.16
N GLU A 91 18.92 -3.73 9.78
CA GLU A 91 19.71 -2.76 9.00
C GLU A 91 19.00 -2.40 7.68
N TYR A 92 18.47 -3.40 6.97
CA TYR A 92 17.70 -3.18 5.75
C TYR A 92 16.43 -2.34 6.02
N LYS A 93 15.69 -2.64 7.09
CA LYS A 93 14.50 -1.87 7.49
C LYS A 93 14.87 -0.43 7.87
N GLU A 94 15.95 -0.24 8.61
CA GLU A 94 16.43 1.09 8.99
C GLU A 94 16.86 1.90 7.76
N ALA A 95 17.64 1.30 6.87
CA ALA A 95 18.10 1.94 5.66
C ALA A 95 16.93 2.23 4.68
N ALA A 96 15.92 1.37 4.63
CA ALA A 96 14.68 1.62 3.90
C ALA A 96 13.88 2.78 4.50
N LYS A 97 13.79 2.89 5.85
CA LYS A 97 13.13 4.02 6.53
C LYS A 97 13.88 5.33 6.29
N LYS A 98 15.21 5.31 6.39
CA LYS A 98 16.09 6.46 6.11
C LYS A 98 16.06 6.84 4.63
N GLY A 99 15.60 5.93 3.76
CA GLY A 99 15.54 6.12 2.31
C GLY A 99 16.92 6.03 1.65
N THR A 100 17.91 5.44 2.34
CA THR A 100 19.29 5.25 1.87
C THR A 100 19.47 3.94 1.10
N LEU A 101 18.59 2.94 1.33
CA LEU A 101 18.60 1.68 0.58
C LEU A 101 17.49 1.60 -0.46
N GLY A 102 17.92 1.39 -1.70
CA GLY A 102 17.14 1.18 -2.91
C GLY A 102 18.09 1.22 -4.10
N GLU A 103 17.66 0.78 -5.28
CA GLU A 103 18.40 0.85 -6.57
C GLU A 103 18.64 2.32 -7.01
N GLY A 104 19.34 3.07 -6.16
CA GLY A 104 19.80 4.43 -6.34
C GLY A 104 21.28 4.44 -6.69
N GLN A 105 21.73 3.50 -7.52
CA GLN A 105 22.89 3.74 -8.37
C GLN A 105 22.43 4.71 -9.49
N GLY A 106 22.15 5.95 -9.11
CA GLY A 106 22.07 7.11 -10.00
C GLY A 106 20.77 7.42 -10.76
N LYS A 107 19.78 6.50 -10.89
CA LYS A 107 18.65 6.73 -11.83
C LYS A 107 17.24 6.85 -11.24
N THR A 108 16.94 6.33 -10.04
CA THR A 108 15.57 6.38 -9.48
C THR A 108 15.54 6.73 -7.98
N LEU A 109 14.51 7.48 -7.55
CA LEU A 109 14.30 7.86 -6.16
C LEU A 109 13.74 6.70 -5.34
N THR A 110 14.16 6.57 -4.07
CA THR A 110 13.56 5.58 -3.17
C THR A 110 12.12 5.95 -2.81
N THR A 111 11.29 4.96 -2.49
CA THR A 111 9.88 5.20 -2.12
C THR A 111 9.75 6.10 -0.89
N ALA A 112 10.67 5.99 0.08
CA ALA A 112 10.72 6.88 1.24
C ALA A 112 11.04 8.34 0.85
N GLN A 113 12.00 8.54 -0.06
CA GLN A 113 12.34 9.88 -0.59
C GLN A 113 11.16 10.46 -1.37
N PHE A 114 10.53 9.66 -2.25
CA PHE A 114 9.35 10.07 -3.01
C PHE A 114 8.18 10.44 -2.08
N ASN A 115 7.92 9.63 -1.05
CA ASN A 115 6.89 9.92 -0.07
C ASN A 115 7.17 11.19 0.75
N LYS A 116 8.44 11.54 0.98
CA LYS A 116 8.80 12.82 1.59
C LYS A 116 8.46 14.00 0.67
N LEU A 117 8.74 13.88 -0.63
CA LEU A 117 8.37 14.90 -1.63
C LEU A 117 6.85 15.08 -1.73
N MET A 118 6.09 13.99 -1.80
CA MET A 118 4.62 14.03 -1.87
C MET A 118 3.96 14.61 -0.62
N LYS A 119 4.64 14.59 0.54
CA LYS A 119 4.19 15.26 1.76
C LYS A 119 4.43 16.77 1.72
N LEU A 120 5.50 17.23 1.09
CA LEU A 120 5.79 18.65 0.91
C LEU A 120 4.84 19.28 -0.11
N PHE A 121 4.52 18.53 -1.16
CA PHE A 121 3.63 18.96 -2.24
C PHE A 121 2.44 18.01 -2.38
N PRO A 122 1.48 18.05 -1.43
CA PRO A 122 0.28 17.22 -1.51
C PRO A 122 -0.61 17.67 -2.65
N GLN A 123 -1.30 16.73 -3.29
CA GLN A 123 -2.34 17.08 -4.27
C GLN A 123 -3.52 17.75 -3.55
N PRO A 124 -3.97 18.94 -4.02
CA PRO A 124 -5.14 19.60 -3.46
C PRO A 124 -6.38 18.71 -3.66
N ASP A 125 -7.25 18.67 -2.66
CA ASP A 125 -8.61 18.09 -2.67
C ASP A 125 -8.79 16.58 -2.89
N LEU A 126 -7.76 15.81 -3.28
CA LEU A 126 -7.94 14.39 -3.62
C LEU A 126 -6.95 13.40 -2.97
N GLY A 127 -5.93 13.90 -2.28
CA GLY A 127 -4.83 13.06 -1.80
C GLY A 127 -5.00 12.40 -0.41
N GLN A 128 -6.11 12.66 0.31
CA GLN A 128 -6.31 12.20 1.70
C GLN A 128 -7.38 11.10 1.83
N ARG A 129 -7.10 10.10 2.67
CA ARG A 129 -8.07 9.06 3.10
C ARG A 129 -8.99 9.64 4.19
N PRO A 130 -10.27 9.23 4.29
CA PRO A 130 -10.95 8.18 3.53
C PRO A 130 -11.50 8.70 2.19
N TYR A 131 -11.27 7.94 1.11
CA TYR A 131 -11.76 8.24 -0.24
C TYR A 131 -13.27 7.98 -0.35
N ARG A 132 -14.09 8.63 0.47
CA ARG A 132 -15.53 8.50 0.33
C ARG A 132 -16.01 9.46 -0.75
N GLN A 133 -15.79 9.09 -2.01
CA GLN A 133 -16.25 9.89 -3.13
C GLN A 133 -17.61 9.36 -3.60
N MET A 134 -18.58 10.27 -3.64
CA MET A 134 -19.92 10.01 -4.16
C MET A 134 -19.85 9.63 -5.65
N LYS A 135 -20.82 8.87 -6.16
CA LYS A 135 -20.95 8.59 -7.60
C LYS A 135 -20.98 9.92 -8.37
N ARG A 136 -20.14 10.03 -9.39
CA ARG A 136 -19.99 11.22 -10.21
C ARG A 136 -20.75 11.11 -11.51
N LEU A 137 -21.04 12.26 -12.10
CA LEU A 137 -21.51 12.32 -13.47
C LEU A 137 -20.34 12.07 -14.43
N PRO A 138 -20.54 11.41 -15.58
CA PRO A 138 -19.46 11.09 -16.54
C PRO A 138 -18.68 12.30 -17.07
N THR A 139 -19.27 13.49 -17.06
CA THR A 139 -18.64 14.74 -17.53
C THR A 139 -18.05 15.58 -16.39
N GLN A 140 -18.09 15.11 -15.15
CA GLN A 140 -17.71 15.89 -13.98
C GLN A 140 -16.21 15.78 -13.66
N SER A 141 -15.55 16.92 -13.48
CA SER A 141 -14.13 17.00 -13.12
C SER A 141 -13.85 16.53 -11.69
N TYR A 142 -12.64 16.00 -11.47
CA TYR A 142 -12.15 15.59 -10.15
C TYR A 142 -11.98 16.71 -9.12
N ALA A 143 -11.78 17.94 -9.58
CA ALA A 143 -11.62 19.09 -8.70
C ALA A 143 -12.95 19.71 -8.22
N GLU A 144 -14.04 19.49 -8.97
CA GLU A 144 -15.30 20.22 -8.78
C GLU A 144 -16.12 19.69 -7.61
N ASP A 145 -16.23 20.50 -6.54
CA ASP A 145 -17.18 20.27 -5.44
C ASP A 145 -18.47 21.04 -5.69
N ILE A 146 -19.22 20.62 -6.72
CA ILE A 146 -20.47 21.26 -7.15
C ILE A 146 -21.48 21.39 -6.00
N PHE A 147 -21.40 20.53 -5.00
CA PHE A 147 -22.33 20.54 -3.87
C PHE A 147 -21.74 21.13 -2.58
N HIS A 148 -20.50 21.63 -2.62
CA HIS A 148 -19.78 22.17 -1.46
C HIS A 148 -19.79 21.22 -0.24
N ARG A 149 -19.75 19.91 -0.51
CA ARG A 149 -19.89 18.85 0.51
C ARG A 149 -18.55 18.36 1.04
N LYS A 150 -17.42 18.83 0.52
CA LYS A 150 -16.06 18.45 0.99
C LYS A 150 -15.89 18.63 2.50
N HIS A 151 -16.61 19.56 3.13
CA HIS A 151 -16.51 19.84 4.57
C HIS A 151 -17.64 19.22 5.41
N TRP A 152 -18.62 18.55 4.79
CA TRP A 152 -19.75 18.01 5.51
C TRP A 152 -19.45 16.62 6.07
N LYS A 153 -19.30 16.52 7.39
CA LYS A 153 -19.19 15.23 8.10
C LYS A 153 -20.55 14.51 8.10
N MET A 154 -20.95 13.88 7.01
CA MET A 154 -22.11 12.98 7.01
C MET A 154 -21.70 11.52 7.24
N LYS A 155 -22.57 10.80 7.95
CA LYS A 155 -22.46 9.36 8.23
C LYS A 155 -22.59 8.55 6.94
N ALA A 156 -22.03 7.36 7.03
CA ALA A 156 -21.84 6.46 5.93
C ALA A 156 -23.13 5.97 5.26
N SER A 157 -23.28 6.20 3.95
CA SER A 157 -24.11 5.39 3.05
C SER A 157 -23.27 4.40 2.24
#